data_AF-A0A2D6U5G1-F1
#
_entry.id   AF-A0A2D6U5G1-F1
#
_cell.length_a   1.000
_cell.length_b   1.000
_cell.length_c   1.000
_cell.angle_alpha   90.00
_cell.angle_beta   90.00
_cell.angle_gamma   90.00
#
_symmetry.space_group_name_H-M   'P 1'
#
loop_
_entity.id
_entity.type
_entity.pdbx_description
1 polymer ?
#
loop_
_entity_poly.entity_id
_entity_poly.type
_entity_poly.pdbx_seq_one_letter_code
_entity_poly.pdbx_strand_id
1 'polypeptide(L)'
;MAFNFPDTAGEATDGSFTHTAGGITYVWDGTSWIASATYSETSTLDDVLTRGATTSQDITSTGKIYFGNVWDTLVNLTNNVSATTYHGMFAHAHDTGHGYFAHAGGWTQLLDTGSNLSELADVVTTAPGSGDALVWNGSNWAPGSVSTTSTLADLTDTSIDTLGQTATPLTDGDYLFYNSTTSKWQNAPFNISTNNFAYFGNTVQIEGNSANTALLLSSGSHPVAISDNNFSTGTAGQVLTATGNDGSGNATGVQWGNSSGLQTRTSSFADTNLLSPNSSDYITITVAKTYVLHKIETDKAAWVTLYTDQTSRTADANRNETTDPLPGSGVIAEVITTGSTVQKITPGTIGWNDDGTPSSNAYLKVVNKDPSNNEVIRVTLHYVALEA
;
A
#
# COMPACT_ATOMS: atom_id res chain seq x y z
N MET A 1 -86.75 -32.79 49.67
CA MET A 1 -87.15 -33.29 50.99
C MET A 1 -87.84 -32.15 51.71
N ALA A 2 -89.09 -32.32 52.17
CA ALA A 2 -89.73 -31.34 53.03
C ALA A 2 -89.37 -31.71 54.48
N PHE A 3 -88.66 -30.83 55.19
CA PHE A 3 -88.42 -31.00 56.61
C PHE A 3 -89.65 -30.50 57.36
N ASN A 4 -90.25 -31.33 58.21
CA ASN A 4 -91.33 -30.89 59.08
C ASN A 4 -90.73 -30.06 60.21
N PHE A 5 -90.91 -28.75 60.14
CA PHE A 5 -90.55 -27.86 61.23
C PHE A 5 -91.56 -27.94 62.37
N PRO A 6 -91.13 -27.82 63.64
CA PRO A 6 -92.03 -27.81 64.78
C PRO A 6 -92.92 -26.55 64.78
N ASP A 7 -94.05 -26.63 65.49
CA ASP A 7 -94.95 -25.49 65.69
C ASP A 7 -94.20 -24.33 66.36
N THR A 8 -94.52 -23.11 65.95
CA THR A 8 -93.85 -21.88 66.36
C THR A 8 -94.77 -20.96 67.17
N ALA A 9 -96.00 -21.40 67.44
CA ALA A 9 -96.97 -20.66 68.24
C ALA A 9 -96.51 -20.50 69.71
N GLY A 10 -96.15 -19.27 70.09
CA GLY A 10 -95.75 -18.93 71.47
C GLY A 10 -94.26 -19.09 71.78
N GLU A 11 -93.46 -19.47 70.79
CA GLU A 11 -92.02 -19.68 70.95
C GLU A 11 -91.22 -18.37 70.83
N ALA A 12 -90.02 -18.35 71.43
CA ALA A 12 -89.17 -17.16 71.47
C ALA A 12 -88.68 -16.74 70.07
N THR A 13 -88.80 -15.45 69.75
CA THR A 13 -88.45 -14.88 68.44
C THR A 13 -87.04 -14.26 68.39
N ASP A 14 -86.26 -14.40 69.46
CA ASP A 14 -84.92 -13.83 69.60
C ASP A 14 -83.81 -14.75 69.04
N GLY A 15 -84.21 -15.79 68.30
CA GLY A 15 -83.30 -16.82 67.77
C GLY A 15 -82.93 -17.91 68.78
N SER A 16 -83.47 -17.89 70.00
CA SER A 16 -83.19 -18.94 70.99
C SER A 16 -83.97 -20.24 70.74
N PHE A 17 -85.09 -20.20 70.03
CA PHE A 17 -85.83 -21.40 69.62
C PHE A 17 -85.20 -22.03 68.38
N THR A 18 -84.70 -23.26 68.52
CA THR A 18 -83.92 -23.94 67.48
C THR A 18 -84.47 -25.31 67.12
N HIS A 19 -84.30 -25.70 65.86
CA HIS A 19 -84.67 -27.02 65.35
C HIS A 19 -83.56 -27.55 64.45
N THR A 20 -83.11 -28.78 64.68
CA THR A 20 -82.08 -29.41 63.85
C THR A 20 -82.71 -30.44 62.93
N ALA A 21 -82.58 -30.23 61.63
CA ALA A 21 -83.05 -31.16 60.61
C ALA A 21 -81.97 -31.30 59.51
N GLY A 22 -81.72 -32.53 59.05
CA GLY A 22 -80.73 -32.78 58.00
C GLY A 22 -79.30 -32.33 58.34
N GLY A 23 -78.95 -32.25 59.62
CA GLY A 23 -77.62 -31.80 60.08
C GLY A 23 -77.45 -30.28 60.12
N ILE A 24 -78.49 -29.50 59.79
CA ILE A 24 -78.49 -28.03 59.86
C ILE A 24 -79.34 -27.59 61.05
N THR A 25 -78.79 -26.73 61.89
CA THR A 25 -79.54 -26.05 62.95
C THR A 25 -80.25 -24.85 62.33
N TYR A 26 -81.57 -24.81 62.46
CA TYR A 26 -82.41 -23.68 62.13
C TYR A 26 -82.80 -22.95 63.41
N VAL A 27 -82.81 -21.63 63.39
CA VAL A 27 -83.31 -20.75 64.46
C VAL A 27 -84.60 -20.08 63.99
N TRP A 28 -85.55 -19.90 64.89
CA TRP A 28 -86.79 -19.19 64.64
C TRP A 28 -86.61 -17.69 64.91
N ASP A 29 -86.89 -16.86 63.91
CA ASP A 29 -86.77 -15.39 64.00
C ASP A 29 -88.10 -14.67 64.30
N GLY A 30 -89.17 -15.43 64.56
CA GLY A 30 -90.53 -14.91 64.71
C GLY A 30 -91.38 -14.95 63.44
N THR A 31 -90.79 -15.19 62.28
CA THR A 31 -91.49 -15.23 60.98
C THR A 31 -91.15 -16.48 60.17
N SER A 32 -89.89 -16.91 60.20
CA SER A 32 -89.39 -18.05 59.44
C SER A 32 -88.25 -18.78 60.17
N TRP A 33 -88.02 -20.04 59.79
CA TRP A 33 -86.85 -20.79 60.22
C TRP A 33 -85.66 -20.42 59.34
N ILE A 34 -84.61 -19.82 59.93
CA ILE A 34 -83.36 -19.46 59.24
C ILE A 34 -82.22 -20.36 59.71
N ALA A 35 -81.31 -20.76 58.83
CA ALA A 35 -80.16 -21.59 59.23
C ALA A 35 -79.20 -20.79 60.14
N SER A 36 -78.86 -21.35 61.31
CA SER A 36 -78.19 -20.68 62.43
C SER A 36 -76.68 -20.50 62.27
N ALA A 37 -76.03 -21.23 61.36
CA ALA A 37 -74.59 -21.09 61.14
C ALA A 37 -74.17 -21.59 59.76
N THR A 38 -73.07 -21.02 59.28
CA THR A 38 -72.31 -21.37 58.08
C THR A 38 -72.15 -22.89 57.97
N TYR A 39 -72.77 -23.49 56.95
CA TYR A 39 -72.49 -24.87 56.61
C TYR A 39 -71.15 -24.92 55.85
N SER A 40 -70.27 -25.86 56.18
CA SER A 40 -69.21 -26.25 55.23
C SER A 40 -69.86 -27.11 54.17
N GLU A 41 -69.90 -26.61 52.94
CA GLU A 41 -70.32 -27.42 51.80
C GLU A 41 -69.29 -28.54 51.60
N THR A 42 -69.70 -29.79 51.81
CA THR A 42 -68.87 -30.97 51.52
C THR A 42 -69.14 -31.53 50.12
N SER A 43 -69.93 -30.82 49.30
CA SER A 43 -70.15 -31.19 47.91
C SER A 43 -68.80 -31.35 47.22
N THR A 44 -68.58 -32.53 46.67
CA THR A 44 -67.49 -32.76 45.73
C THR A 44 -67.82 -32.06 44.41
N LEU A 45 -66.82 -31.88 43.55
CA LEU A 45 -67.08 -31.42 42.19
C LEU A 45 -68.04 -32.38 41.46
N ASP A 46 -68.01 -33.69 41.76
CA ASP A 46 -68.94 -34.67 41.20
C ASP A 46 -70.39 -34.43 41.64
N ASP A 47 -70.61 -34.00 42.89
CA ASP A 47 -71.95 -33.62 43.39
C ASP A 47 -72.49 -32.40 42.64
N VAL A 48 -71.62 -31.44 42.30
CA VAL A 48 -71.97 -30.25 41.51
C VAL A 48 -72.24 -30.62 40.04
N LEU A 49 -71.40 -31.46 39.44
CA LEU A 49 -71.51 -31.89 38.04
C LEU A 49 -72.74 -32.77 37.79
N THR A 50 -73.08 -33.67 38.71
CA THR A 50 -74.27 -34.54 38.60
C THR A 50 -75.58 -33.74 38.57
N ARG A 51 -75.58 -32.53 39.15
CA ARG A 51 -76.73 -31.62 39.14
C ARG A 51 -76.86 -30.81 37.85
N GLY A 52 -75.91 -30.93 36.92
CA GLY A 52 -75.88 -30.14 35.68
C GLY A 52 -75.73 -28.65 35.93
N ALA A 53 -75.11 -28.26 37.05
CA ALA A 53 -74.95 -26.86 37.40
C ALA A 53 -73.99 -26.14 36.44
N THR A 54 -74.37 -24.95 35.99
CA THR A 54 -73.50 -24.02 35.24
C THR A 54 -73.23 -22.79 36.09
N THR A 55 -72.06 -22.16 35.94
CA THR A 55 -71.72 -20.91 36.63
C THR A 55 -71.25 -19.85 35.63
N SER A 56 -71.63 -18.60 35.88
CA SER A 56 -71.07 -17.41 35.21
C SER A 56 -69.97 -16.74 36.04
N GLN A 57 -69.62 -17.33 37.19
CA GLN A 57 -68.56 -16.86 38.08
C GLN A 57 -67.25 -17.59 37.78
N ASP A 58 -66.13 -16.95 38.11
CA ASP A 58 -64.81 -17.57 37.98
C ASP A 58 -64.67 -18.80 38.88
N ILE A 59 -64.07 -19.86 38.34
CA ILE A 59 -63.66 -21.03 39.12
C ILE A 59 -62.25 -20.76 39.66
N THR A 60 -62.15 -20.41 40.94
CA THR A 60 -60.87 -20.27 41.64
C THR A 60 -60.61 -21.51 42.48
N SER A 61 -59.48 -22.19 42.25
CA SER A 61 -59.05 -23.36 43.03
C SER A 61 -57.65 -23.13 43.59
N THR A 62 -57.41 -23.60 44.83
CA THR A 62 -56.07 -23.68 45.42
C THR A 62 -55.33 -24.96 45.01
N GLY A 63 -56.03 -25.91 44.39
CA GLY A 63 -55.47 -27.13 43.81
C GLY A 63 -55.25 -27.02 42.29
N LYS A 64 -54.72 -28.09 41.69
CA LYS A 64 -54.56 -28.19 40.23
C LYS A 64 -55.89 -28.56 39.56
N ILE A 65 -56.14 -27.98 38.40
CA ILE A 65 -57.18 -28.44 37.47
C ILE A 65 -56.49 -29.27 36.39
N TYR A 66 -56.85 -30.55 36.28
CA TYR A 66 -56.34 -31.42 35.23
C TYR A 66 -57.37 -31.52 34.10
N PHE A 67 -56.93 -31.30 32.87
CA PHE A 67 -57.77 -31.46 31.69
C PHE A 67 -57.66 -32.88 31.15
N GLY A 68 -58.79 -33.58 31.00
CA GLY A 68 -58.88 -34.93 30.44
C GLY A 68 -59.32 -34.98 28.97
N ASN A 69 -59.39 -33.82 28.31
CA ASN A 69 -59.91 -33.67 26.95
C ASN A 69 -58.86 -34.13 25.92
N VAL A 70 -58.61 -35.44 25.87
CA VAL A 70 -57.61 -36.07 25.03
C VAL A 70 -58.27 -36.87 23.91
N TRP A 71 -57.78 -36.71 22.69
CA TRP A 71 -58.33 -37.34 21.48
C TRP A 71 -57.23 -38.07 20.72
N ASP A 72 -57.55 -39.24 20.15
CA ASP A 72 -56.57 -40.03 19.38
C ASP A 72 -56.03 -39.26 18.18
N THR A 73 -56.91 -38.51 17.49
CA THR A 73 -56.56 -37.72 16.31
C THR A 73 -57.16 -36.32 16.33
N LEU A 74 -56.49 -35.35 15.68
CA LEU A 74 -57.08 -34.02 15.46
C LEU A 74 -58.40 -34.11 14.70
N VAL A 75 -58.50 -35.05 13.75
CA VAL A 75 -59.73 -35.32 12.99
C VAL A 75 -60.87 -35.78 13.92
N ASN A 76 -60.56 -36.64 14.90
CA ASN A 76 -61.55 -37.08 15.89
C ASN A 76 -62.03 -35.90 16.75
N LEU A 77 -61.12 -35.01 17.17
CA LEU A 77 -61.48 -33.79 17.88
C LEU A 77 -62.40 -32.89 17.03
N THR A 78 -62.01 -32.58 15.80
CA THR A 78 -62.75 -31.64 14.94
C THR A 78 -64.11 -32.16 14.49
N ASN A 79 -64.26 -33.48 14.31
CA ASN A 79 -65.51 -34.08 13.84
C ASN A 79 -66.54 -34.30 14.96
N ASN A 80 -66.09 -34.46 16.20
CA ASN A 80 -66.98 -34.79 17.32
C ASN A 80 -67.23 -33.60 18.26
N VAL A 81 -66.37 -32.57 18.23
CA VAL A 81 -66.49 -31.39 19.09
C VAL A 81 -66.48 -30.12 18.27
N SER A 82 -67.61 -29.42 18.25
CA SER A 82 -67.71 -28.10 17.61
C SER A 82 -66.96 -27.06 18.43
N ALA A 83 -65.92 -26.47 17.83
CA ALA A 83 -65.19 -25.34 18.42
C ALA A 83 -66.06 -24.07 18.57
N THR A 84 -67.18 -23.98 17.85
CA THR A 84 -68.16 -22.89 18.03
C THR A 84 -68.98 -23.09 19.29
N THR A 85 -69.48 -24.32 19.52
CA THR A 85 -70.28 -24.64 20.71
C THR A 85 -69.43 -24.60 21.98
N TYR A 86 -68.19 -25.08 21.89
CA TYR A 86 -67.24 -25.15 23.01
C TYR A 86 -66.14 -24.10 22.88
N HIS A 87 -66.51 -22.85 22.59
CA HIS A 87 -65.55 -21.73 22.50
C HIS A 87 -64.79 -21.59 23.83
N GLY A 88 -63.45 -21.53 23.76
CA GLY A 88 -62.57 -21.47 24.92
C GLY A 88 -62.13 -22.83 25.49
N MET A 89 -62.61 -23.95 24.92
CA MET A 89 -62.20 -25.29 25.36
C MET A 89 -60.74 -25.58 24.98
N PHE A 90 -60.01 -26.20 25.92
CA PHE A 90 -58.71 -26.83 25.66
C PHE A 90 -58.86 -28.32 25.38
N ALA A 91 -58.10 -28.84 24.42
CA ALA A 91 -58.01 -30.25 24.07
C ALA A 91 -56.58 -30.63 23.68
N HIS A 92 -56.27 -31.93 23.69
CA HIS A 92 -55.02 -32.49 23.20
C HIS A 92 -55.31 -33.57 22.15
N ALA A 93 -54.59 -33.54 21.03
CA ALA A 93 -54.66 -34.60 20.01
C ALA A 93 -53.35 -35.39 19.99
N HIS A 94 -53.44 -36.71 20.20
CA HIS A 94 -52.28 -37.59 20.36
C HIS A 94 -51.47 -37.77 19.07
N ASP A 95 -52.14 -37.81 17.91
CA ASP A 95 -51.48 -37.99 16.61
C ASP A 95 -50.59 -36.81 16.19
N THR A 96 -50.96 -35.59 16.58
CA THR A 96 -50.15 -34.39 16.32
C THR A 96 -49.19 -34.07 17.46
N GLY A 97 -49.45 -34.60 18.66
CA GLY A 97 -48.68 -34.30 19.87
C GLY A 97 -48.97 -32.92 20.48
N HIS A 98 -49.94 -32.17 19.92
CA HIS A 98 -50.16 -30.76 20.27
C HIS A 98 -51.41 -30.54 21.13
N GLY A 99 -51.41 -29.43 21.87
CA GLY A 99 -52.60 -28.86 22.49
C GLY A 99 -53.39 -28.00 21.50
N TYR A 100 -54.70 -27.91 21.67
CA TYR A 100 -55.59 -27.10 20.83
C TYR A 100 -56.53 -26.27 21.69
N PHE A 101 -56.80 -25.05 21.25
CA PHE A 101 -57.74 -24.12 21.88
C PHE A 101 -58.86 -23.78 20.89
N ALA A 102 -60.12 -24.01 21.29
CA ALA A 102 -61.27 -23.70 20.47
C ALA A 102 -61.52 -22.18 20.41
N HIS A 103 -61.38 -21.58 19.24
CA HIS A 103 -61.58 -20.15 19.05
C HIS A 103 -62.12 -19.82 17.66
N ALA A 104 -63.02 -18.83 17.57
CA ALA A 104 -63.58 -18.32 16.31
C ALA A 104 -64.14 -19.42 15.36
N GLY A 105 -64.68 -20.50 15.94
CA GLY A 105 -65.25 -21.63 15.21
C GLY A 105 -64.24 -22.66 14.69
N GLY A 106 -62.95 -22.54 15.04
CA GLY A 106 -61.91 -23.50 14.72
C GLY A 106 -61.10 -23.97 15.93
N TRP A 107 -60.32 -25.03 15.74
CA TRP A 107 -59.35 -25.51 16.72
C TRP A 107 -57.98 -24.92 16.41
N THR A 108 -57.49 -24.01 17.25
CA THR A 108 -56.18 -23.37 17.10
C THR A 108 -55.11 -24.24 17.76
N GLN A 109 -54.13 -24.70 16.99
CA GLN A 109 -52.98 -25.43 17.53
C GLN A 109 -52.13 -24.52 18.43
N LEU A 110 -51.74 -25.03 19.58
CA LEU A 110 -50.77 -24.42 20.48
C LEU A 110 -49.40 -25.03 20.18
N LEU A 111 -48.38 -24.18 20.00
CA LEU A 111 -47.01 -24.62 19.75
C LEU A 111 -46.29 -24.87 21.07
N ASP A 112 -45.40 -25.86 21.08
CA ASP A 112 -44.55 -26.18 22.23
C ASP A 112 -43.08 -26.40 21.83
N THR A 113 -42.24 -26.80 22.77
CA THR A 113 -40.80 -27.01 22.54
C THR A 113 -40.48 -28.16 21.56
N GLY A 114 -41.44 -29.04 21.28
CA GLY A 114 -41.37 -30.11 20.29
C GLY A 114 -41.90 -29.73 18.90
N SER A 115 -42.51 -28.55 18.75
CA SER A 115 -43.01 -28.06 17.45
C SER A 115 -41.90 -27.90 16.41
N ASN A 116 -42.19 -28.32 15.18
CA ASN A 116 -41.33 -28.05 14.04
C ASN A 116 -41.62 -26.65 13.46
N LEU A 117 -40.59 -26.02 12.88
CA LEU A 117 -40.73 -24.71 12.25
C LEU A 117 -41.77 -24.70 11.12
N SER A 118 -41.93 -25.82 10.40
CA SER A 118 -42.92 -25.99 9.34
C SER A 118 -44.38 -25.95 9.81
N GLU A 119 -44.62 -25.89 11.12
CA GLU A 119 -45.96 -25.75 11.71
C GLU A 119 -46.42 -24.28 11.76
N LEU A 120 -45.51 -23.32 11.53
CA LEU A 120 -45.87 -21.91 11.39
C LEU A 120 -46.49 -21.66 10.02
N ALA A 121 -47.64 -20.98 10.00
CA ALA A 121 -48.44 -20.77 8.79
C ALA A 121 -47.71 -19.97 7.69
N ASP A 122 -46.75 -19.13 8.08
CA ASP A 122 -45.93 -18.31 7.18
C ASP A 122 -44.57 -18.94 6.87
N VAL A 123 -44.34 -20.21 7.23
CA VAL A 123 -43.13 -20.97 6.87
C VAL A 123 -43.46 -22.07 5.85
N VAL A 124 -42.72 -22.10 4.74
CA VAL A 124 -42.85 -23.13 3.71
C VAL A 124 -42.36 -24.48 4.25
N THR A 125 -43.12 -25.55 3.95
CA THR A 125 -42.91 -26.90 4.48
C THR A 125 -41.88 -27.74 3.72
N THR A 126 -41.19 -27.17 2.73
CA THR A 126 -40.09 -27.85 2.03
C THR A 126 -38.87 -27.95 2.96
N ALA A 127 -38.25 -29.13 3.03
CA ALA A 127 -37.07 -29.34 3.87
C ALA A 127 -35.87 -28.48 3.40
N PRO A 128 -35.15 -27.81 4.32
CA PRO A 128 -33.95 -27.05 3.97
C PRO A 128 -32.80 -27.97 3.53
N GLY A 129 -32.02 -27.51 2.56
CA GLY A 129 -30.73 -28.08 2.21
C GLY A 129 -29.61 -27.64 3.16
N SER A 130 -28.48 -28.35 3.12
CA SER A 130 -27.29 -27.95 3.88
C SER A 130 -26.77 -26.60 3.38
N GLY A 131 -26.79 -25.58 4.24
CA GLY A 131 -26.33 -24.22 3.93
C GLY A 131 -27.45 -23.23 3.59
N ASP A 132 -28.71 -23.67 3.57
CA ASP A 132 -29.85 -22.76 3.40
C ASP A 132 -30.07 -21.90 4.66
N ALA A 133 -30.63 -20.70 4.45
CA ALA A 133 -31.18 -19.85 5.50
C ALA A 133 -32.70 -19.70 5.31
N LEU A 134 -33.40 -19.21 6.34
CA LEU A 134 -34.77 -18.74 6.18
C LEU A 134 -34.76 -17.37 5.50
N VAL A 135 -35.28 -17.33 4.27
CA VAL A 135 -35.37 -16.11 3.47
C VAL A 135 -36.83 -15.79 3.20
N TRP A 136 -37.22 -14.53 3.42
CA TRP A 136 -38.55 -14.06 3.05
C TRP A 136 -38.65 -13.94 1.53
N ASN A 137 -39.50 -14.75 0.90
CA ASN A 137 -39.63 -14.80 -0.55
C ASN A 137 -40.70 -13.84 -1.11
N GLY A 138 -41.27 -12.97 -0.27
CA GLY A 138 -42.36 -12.07 -0.63
C GLY A 138 -43.75 -12.59 -0.24
N SER A 139 -43.89 -13.83 0.21
CA SER A 139 -45.16 -14.39 0.70
C SER A 139 -45.02 -15.28 1.92
N ASN A 140 -43.93 -16.06 2.00
CA ASN A 140 -43.62 -16.92 3.15
C ASN A 140 -42.11 -16.89 3.43
N TRP A 141 -41.72 -17.30 4.64
CA TRP A 141 -40.36 -17.71 4.96
C TRP A 141 -40.10 -19.08 4.35
N ALA A 142 -39.07 -19.20 3.51
CA ALA A 142 -38.69 -20.47 2.91
C ALA A 142 -37.18 -20.70 3.06
N PRO A 143 -36.72 -21.96 3.08
CA PRO A 143 -35.31 -22.24 2.86
C PRO A 143 -34.85 -21.65 1.53
N GLY A 144 -33.74 -20.93 1.56
CA GLY A 144 -33.14 -20.39 0.36
C GLY A 144 -31.74 -19.86 0.63
N SER A 145 -31.03 -19.57 -0.46
CA SER A 145 -29.76 -18.87 -0.37
C SER A 145 -30.01 -17.44 0.09
N VAL A 146 -29.32 -17.01 1.14
CA VAL A 146 -29.13 -15.57 1.37
C VAL A 146 -28.38 -15.06 0.15
N SER A 147 -28.83 -13.97 -0.46
CA SER A 147 -28.07 -13.28 -1.51
C SER A 147 -26.80 -12.71 -0.89
N THR A 148 -25.83 -13.58 -0.62
CA THR A 148 -24.45 -13.20 -0.37
C THR A 148 -24.01 -12.51 -1.65
N THR A 149 -23.55 -11.27 -1.52
CA THR A 149 -22.98 -10.48 -2.62
C THR A 149 -22.17 -11.38 -3.54
N SER A 150 -22.74 -11.69 -4.70
CA SER A 150 -22.24 -12.72 -5.61
C SER A 150 -21.04 -12.21 -6.39
N THR A 151 -20.93 -10.89 -6.51
CA THR A 151 -19.80 -10.18 -7.09
C THR A 151 -19.44 -8.98 -6.24
N LEU A 152 -18.24 -8.43 -6.46
CA LEU A 152 -17.84 -7.15 -5.86
C LEU A 152 -18.82 -6.00 -6.20
N ALA A 153 -19.60 -6.11 -7.27
CA ALA A 153 -20.57 -5.07 -7.67
C ALA A 153 -21.79 -5.02 -6.75
N ASP A 154 -22.04 -6.10 -6.00
CA ASP A 154 -23.15 -6.19 -5.06
C ASP A 154 -22.82 -5.55 -3.69
N LEU A 155 -21.56 -5.16 -3.47
CA LEU A 155 -21.11 -4.48 -2.26
C LEU A 155 -21.40 -2.98 -2.36
N THR A 156 -22.01 -2.41 -1.32
CA THR A 156 -22.45 -0.99 -1.31
C THR A 156 -21.31 0.02 -1.28
N ASP A 157 -20.15 -0.39 -0.77
CA ASP A 157 -18.91 0.38 -0.72
C ASP A 157 -18.03 0.17 -1.96
N THR A 158 -18.51 -0.57 -2.94
CA THR A 158 -17.80 -0.86 -4.17
C THR A 158 -18.57 -0.29 -5.36
N SER A 159 -17.86 0.33 -6.29
CA SER A 159 -18.41 0.90 -7.52
C SER A 159 -17.57 0.40 -8.68
N ILE A 160 -17.69 -0.89 -8.98
CA ILE A 160 -17.04 -1.53 -10.12
C ILE A 160 -18.01 -1.58 -11.30
N ASP A 161 -17.53 -1.24 -12.49
CA ASP A 161 -18.39 -1.18 -13.66
C ASP A 161 -18.53 -2.55 -14.33
N THR A 162 -19.36 -3.42 -13.76
CA THR A 162 -19.66 -4.74 -14.33
C THR A 162 -20.78 -4.70 -15.38
N LEU A 163 -21.49 -3.58 -15.55
CA LEU A 163 -22.73 -3.47 -16.35
C LEU A 163 -22.81 -2.22 -17.27
N GLY A 164 -21.70 -1.48 -17.45
CA GLY A 164 -21.66 -0.29 -18.31
C GLY A 164 -22.35 0.94 -17.72
N GLN A 165 -22.36 1.06 -16.38
CA GLN A 165 -23.02 2.14 -15.65
C GLN A 165 -22.06 3.31 -15.29
N THR A 166 -20.74 3.18 -15.50
CA THR A 166 -19.80 4.29 -15.35
C THR A 166 -18.87 4.44 -16.57
N ALA A 167 -18.03 5.47 -16.58
CA ALA A 167 -17.24 5.85 -17.75
C ALA A 167 -16.01 4.96 -18.02
N THR A 168 -15.78 3.90 -17.23
CA THR A 168 -14.57 3.04 -17.32
C THR A 168 -14.93 1.55 -17.16
N PRO A 169 -15.25 0.84 -18.26
CA PRO A 169 -15.49 -0.59 -18.25
C PRO A 169 -14.30 -1.36 -17.65
N LEU A 170 -14.56 -2.46 -16.95
CA LEU A 170 -13.51 -3.37 -16.43
C LEU A 170 -12.67 -3.95 -17.57
N THR A 171 -11.35 -3.82 -17.47
CA THR A 171 -10.39 -4.47 -18.37
C THR A 171 -9.42 -5.40 -17.64
N ASP A 172 -8.87 -6.39 -18.35
CA ASP A 172 -7.84 -7.27 -17.79
C ASP A 172 -6.63 -6.44 -17.34
N GLY A 173 -6.16 -6.68 -16.11
CA GLY A 173 -5.09 -5.90 -15.48
C GLY A 173 -5.54 -4.63 -14.75
N ASP A 174 -6.84 -4.32 -14.65
CA ASP A 174 -7.34 -3.27 -13.76
C ASP A 174 -6.98 -3.53 -12.30
N TYR A 175 -6.87 -2.46 -11.51
CA TYR A 175 -6.71 -2.53 -10.05
C TYR A 175 -7.85 -1.80 -9.33
N LEU A 176 -8.05 -2.15 -8.06
CA LEU A 176 -8.97 -1.45 -7.17
C LEU A 176 -8.23 -0.39 -6.36
N PHE A 177 -8.81 0.80 -6.27
CA PHE A 177 -8.33 1.86 -5.37
C PHE A 177 -9.48 2.43 -4.56
N TYR A 178 -9.16 2.90 -3.35
CA TYR A 178 -10.13 3.58 -2.50
C TYR A 178 -10.23 5.05 -2.89
N ASN A 179 -11.41 5.48 -3.34
CA ASN A 179 -11.72 6.87 -3.63
C ASN A 179 -12.32 7.53 -2.38
N SER A 180 -11.53 8.39 -1.73
CA SER A 180 -11.94 9.10 -0.50
C SER A 180 -13.00 10.17 -0.73
N THR A 181 -13.19 10.67 -1.95
CA THR A 181 -14.26 11.61 -2.30
C THR A 181 -15.62 10.93 -2.37
N THR A 182 -15.66 9.71 -2.91
CA THR A 182 -16.90 8.92 -2.99
C THR A 182 -17.07 7.93 -1.83
N SER A 183 -16.05 7.75 -0.99
CA SER A 183 -15.95 6.71 0.04
C SER A 183 -16.25 5.31 -0.51
N LYS A 184 -15.67 4.99 -1.67
CA LYS A 184 -15.92 3.72 -2.38
C LYS A 184 -14.64 3.15 -2.98
N TRP A 185 -14.57 1.83 -3.09
CA TRP A 185 -13.61 1.13 -3.94
C TRP A 185 -14.03 1.22 -5.41
N GLN A 186 -13.12 1.64 -6.29
CA GLN A 186 -13.36 1.82 -7.72
C GLN A 186 -12.30 1.06 -8.53
N ASN A 187 -12.67 0.53 -9.69
CA ASN A 187 -11.68 -0.01 -10.65
C ASN A 187 -11.02 1.13 -11.43
N ALA A 188 -9.74 0.97 -11.73
CA ALA A 188 -9.01 1.81 -12.68
C ALA A 188 -8.11 0.94 -13.55
N PRO A 189 -7.91 1.33 -14.82
CA PRO A 189 -6.94 0.68 -15.68
C PRO A 189 -5.53 0.87 -15.14
N PHE A 190 -4.75 -0.21 -15.11
CA PHE A 190 -3.32 -0.14 -14.80
C PHE A 190 -2.54 0.39 -16.01
N ASN A 191 -2.53 1.72 -16.17
CA ASN A 191 -1.77 2.38 -17.21
C ASN A 191 -0.40 2.82 -16.70
N ILE A 192 0.66 2.07 -17.04
CA ILE A 192 2.01 2.66 -17.09
C ILE A 192 2.10 3.43 -18.41
N SER A 193 1.49 4.62 -18.42
CA SER A 193 1.55 5.53 -19.56
C SER A 193 2.99 6.02 -19.73
N THR A 194 3.50 6.04 -20.96
CA THR A 194 4.81 6.62 -21.33
C THR A 194 4.93 8.12 -21.03
N ASN A 195 3.86 8.76 -20.55
CA ASN A 195 3.79 10.17 -20.17
C ASN A 195 3.54 10.38 -18.67
N ASN A 196 3.30 9.31 -17.89
CA ASN A 196 3.14 9.40 -16.45
C ASN A 196 4.46 8.99 -15.80
N PHE A 197 5.16 9.99 -15.27
CA PHE A 197 6.22 9.76 -14.30
C PHE A 197 5.65 8.93 -13.15
N ALA A 198 5.99 7.64 -13.08
CA ALA A 198 5.77 6.86 -11.88
C ALA A 198 6.70 7.42 -10.81
N TYR A 199 6.15 8.26 -9.93
CA TYR A 199 6.89 8.82 -8.80
C TYR A 199 6.96 7.75 -7.71
N PHE A 200 7.97 6.89 -7.78
CA PHE A 200 8.25 5.94 -6.72
C PHE A 200 8.88 6.72 -5.56
N GLY A 201 8.08 7.05 -4.55
CA GLY A 201 8.38 8.07 -3.55
C GLY A 201 9.70 7.93 -2.78
N ASN A 202 10.37 6.78 -2.81
CA ASN A 202 11.67 6.57 -2.16
C ASN A 202 12.70 5.83 -3.04
N THR A 203 12.35 4.67 -3.59
CA THR A 203 13.32 3.81 -4.32
C THR A 203 12.59 2.92 -5.31
N VAL A 204 13.07 2.86 -6.56
CA VAL A 204 12.70 1.79 -7.50
C VAL A 204 13.73 0.69 -7.37
N GLN A 205 13.39 -0.34 -6.60
CA GLN A 205 14.22 -1.53 -6.52
C GLN A 205 13.81 -2.49 -7.63
N ILE A 206 14.66 -2.65 -8.63
CA ILE A 206 14.48 -3.66 -9.69
C ILE A 206 15.29 -4.89 -9.25
N GLU A 207 14.66 -5.80 -8.52
CA GLU A 207 15.26 -7.07 -8.11
C GLU A 207 15.18 -8.12 -9.24
N GLY A 208 16.12 -9.08 -9.28
CA GLY A 208 15.99 -10.29 -10.11
C GLY A 208 16.80 -10.35 -11.41
N ASN A 209 17.70 -9.40 -11.68
CA ASN A 209 18.62 -9.51 -12.83
C ASN A 209 19.69 -10.58 -12.52
N SER A 210 19.53 -11.79 -13.06
CA SER A 210 20.48 -12.90 -12.92
C SER A 210 21.85 -12.53 -13.53
N ALA A 211 22.91 -13.25 -13.15
CA ALA A 211 24.23 -13.04 -13.76
C ALA A 211 24.12 -13.13 -15.30
N ASN A 212 24.73 -12.17 -16.03
CA ASN A 212 24.68 -12.03 -17.49
C ASN A 212 23.32 -11.63 -18.10
N THR A 213 22.38 -11.10 -17.31
CA THR A 213 21.18 -10.44 -17.85
C THR A 213 21.33 -8.92 -17.81
N ALA A 214 20.72 -8.21 -18.77
CA ALA A 214 20.77 -6.76 -18.88
C ALA A 214 19.37 -6.17 -18.66
N LEU A 215 19.28 -5.15 -17.81
CA LEU A 215 18.09 -4.35 -17.67
C LEU A 215 17.93 -3.47 -18.92
N LEU A 216 17.10 -3.90 -19.87
CA LEU A 216 16.84 -3.18 -21.12
C LEU A 216 15.78 -2.10 -20.87
N LEU A 217 16.21 -0.85 -20.65
CA LEU A 217 15.35 0.30 -20.36
C LEU A 217 14.77 0.99 -21.61
N SER A 218 15.21 0.62 -22.82
CA SER A 218 14.55 0.97 -24.08
C SER A 218 14.94 -0.02 -25.19
N SER A 219 14.03 -0.26 -26.12
CA SER A 219 14.27 -1.01 -27.37
C SER A 219 14.15 -0.13 -28.62
N GLY A 220 14.18 1.20 -28.45
CA GLY A 220 13.97 2.19 -29.52
C GLY A 220 15.23 3.00 -29.86
N SER A 221 15.14 3.81 -30.92
CA SER A 221 16.25 4.63 -31.46
C SER A 221 16.72 5.79 -30.55
N HIS A 222 16.25 5.87 -29.31
CA HIS A 222 16.63 6.88 -28.33
C HIS A 222 17.41 6.21 -27.18
N PRO A 223 18.61 6.71 -26.83
CA PRO A 223 19.39 6.14 -25.75
C PRO A 223 18.65 6.33 -24.43
N VAL A 224 18.67 5.27 -23.62
CA VAL A 224 18.32 5.35 -22.19
C VAL A 224 19.35 6.27 -21.54
N ALA A 225 18.92 7.45 -21.10
CA ALA A 225 19.80 8.35 -20.40
C ALA A 225 19.70 8.14 -18.88
N ILE A 226 20.85 7.96 -18.23
CA ILE A 226 20.97 8.18 -16.79
C ILE A 226 21.17 9.68 -16.63
N SER A 227 20.15 10.35 -16.12
CA SER A 227 20.17 11.76 -15.78
C SER A 227 20.89 11.98 -14.45
N ASP A 228 21.70 13.04 -14.33
CA ASP A 228 22.06 13.56 -13.00
C ASP A 228 20.88 14.33 -12.36
N ASN A 229 21.09 14.94 -11.20
CA ASN A 229 20.03 15.67 -10.47
C ASN A 229 19.39 16.84 -11.27
N ASN A 230 19.90 17.18 -12.46
CA ASN A 230 19.44 18.29 -13.30
C ASN A 230 18.98 17.86 -14.71
N PHE A 231 18.63 16.59 -14.97
CA PHE A 231 18.10 16.16 -16.29
C PHE A 231 19.11 16.22 -17.45
N SER A 232 20.41 16.31 -17.15
CA SER A 232 21.46 16.31 -18.17
C SER A 232 21.88 14.89 -18.54
N THR A 233 21.93 14.59 -19.84
CA THR A 233 22.42 13.31 -20.37
C THR A 233 23.92 13.36 -20.69
N GLY A 234 24.60 14.42 -20.27
CA GLY A 234 25.98 14.71 -20.63
C GLY A 234 26.14 15.12 -22.10
N THR A 235 27.35 15.53 -22.45
CA THR A 235 27.81 15.79 -23.82
C THR A 235 28.83 14.74 -24.25
N ALA A 236 29.06 14.60 -25.56
CA ALA A 236 30.00 13.61 -26.09
C ALA A 236 31.39 13.74 -25.45
N GLY A 237 31.92 12.64 -24.91
CA GLY A 237 33.23 12.58 -24.25
C GLY A 237 33.21 12.82 -22.73
N GLN A 238 32.05 13.14 -22.15
CA GLN A 238 31.88 13.21 -20.71
C GLN A 238 31.65 11.81 -20.12
N VAL A 239 32.11 11.64 -18.89
CA VAL A 239 31.88 10.45 -18.06
C VAL A 239 31.13 10.86 -16.81
N LEU A 240 30.40 9.91 -16.23
CA LEU A 240 29.68 10.12 -14.99
C LEU A 240 30.67 9.90 -13.83
N THR A 241 30.97 10.95 -13.08
CA THR A 241 31.99 10.95 -12.03
C THR A 241 31.36 11.19 -10.66
N ALA A 242 31.77 10.41 -9.67
CA ALA A 242 31.41 10.63 -8.26
C ALA A 242 31.79 12.04 -7.79
N THR A 243 30.92 12.66 -7.00
CA THR A 243 31.13 13.99 -6.42
C THR A 243 30.86 14.01 -4.93
N GLY A 244 31.48 15.01 -4.30
CA GLY A 244 31.42 15.19 -2.86
C GLY A 244 32.05 14.03 -2.09
N ASN A 245 32.11 14.20 -0.78
CA ASN A 245 32.64 13.22 0.16
C ASN A 245 31.88 13.42 1.47
N ASP A 246 31.28 12.36 2.00
CA ASP A 246 30.55 12.37 3.27
C ASP A 246 31.48 12.40 4.51
N GLY A 247 32.79 12.52 4.29
CA GLY A 247 33.82 12.43 5.32
C GLY A 247 34.29 11.00 5.60
N SER A 248 33.64 9.98 5.02
CA SER A 248 34.00 8.56 5.12
C SER A 248 34.58 8.01 3.81
N GLY A 249 34.75 8.86 2.80
CA GLY A 249 35.26 8.47 1.48
C GLY A 249 34.17 7.98 0.53
N ASN A 250 32.88 8.07 0.90
CA ASN A 250 31.79 7.77 -0.02
C ASN A 250 31.40 9.01 -0.80
N ALA A 251 31.05 8.81 -2.08
CA ALA A 251 30.48 9.85 -2.91
C ALA A 251 29.11 10.28 -2.36
N THR A 252 28.87 11.59 -2.27
CA THR A 252 27.56 12.15 -1.88
C THR A 252 26.73 12.59 -3.07
N GLY A 253 27.29 12.46 -4.28
CA GLY A 253 26.65 12.86 -5.51
C GLY A 253 27.38 12.30 -6.72
N VAL A 254 26.85 12.64 -7.90
CA VAL A 254 27.40 12.24 -9.18
C VAL A 254 27.18 13.38 -10.17
N GLN A 255 28.17 13.70 -11.00
CA GLN A 255 28.07 14.72 -12.05
C GLN A 255 28.72 14.26 -13.35
N TRP A 256 28.25 14.77 -14.48
CA TRP A 256 28.99 14.64 -15.74
C TRP A 256 30.27 15.47 -15.68
N GLY A 257 31.40 14.79 -15.78
CA GLY A 257 32.73 15.41 -15.82
C GLY A 257 33.45 15.07 -17.11
N ASN A 258 34.34 15.95 -17.53
CA ASN A 258 35.29 15.61 -18.58
C ASN A 258 36.27 14.57 -18.01
N SER A 259 36.55 13.52 -18.77
CA SER A 259 37.64 12.61 -18.40
C SER A 259 38.98 13.34 -18.59
N SER A 260 39.83 13.35 -17.57
CA SER A 260 41.23 13.77 -17.73
C SER A 260 41.96 12.71 -18.55
N GLY A 261 41.88 12.84 -19.88
CA GLY A 261 42.54 11.94 -20.81
C GLY A 261 44.07 12.06 -20.79
N LEU A 262 44.75 11.16 -21.52
CA LEU A 262 46.19 11.27 -21.75
C LEU A 262 46.52 12.62 -22.39
N GLN A 263 47.61 13.24 -21.92
CA GLN A 263 48.11 14.49 -22.49
C GLN A 263 48.46 14.28 -23.97
N THR A 264 47.97 15.17 -24.83
CA THR A 264 48.26 15.14 -26.28
C THR A 264 49.54 15.92 -26.57
N ARG A 265 50.27 15.52 -27.61
CA ARG A 265 51.44 16.27 -28.09
C ARG A 265 51.01 17.69 -28.50
N THR A 266 51.77 18.69 -28.09
CA THR A 266 51.51 20.10 -28.37
C THR A 266 52.81 20.85 -28.70
N SER A 267 52.71 22.14 -28.99
CA SER A 267 53.85 23.02 -29.22
C SER A 267 53.64 24.41 -28.63
N SER A 268 54.74 25.03 -28.23
CA SER A 268 54.78 26.42 -27.75
C SER A 268 55.97 27.14 -28.37
N PHE A 269 55.89 28.46 -28.54
CA PHE A 269 56.96 29.24 -29.13
C PHE A 269 57.18 30.57 -28.41
N ALA A 270 58.36 31.16 -28.64
CA ALA A 270 58.65 32.55 -28.33
C ALA A 270 59.63 33.12 -29.37
N ASP A 271 59.61 34.44 -29.50
CA ASP A 271 60.49 35.18 -30.40
C ASP A 271 61.61 35.84 -29.58
N THR A 272 62.82 35.88 -30.12
CA THR A 272 63.88 36.74 -29.59
C THR A 272 63.57 38.21 -29.85
N ASN A 273 64.30 39.11 -29.21
CA ASN A 273 64.50 40.46 -29.74
C ASN A 273 65.30 40.40 -31.05
N LEU A 274 65.43 41.54 -31.73
CA LEU A 274 66.27 41.65 -32.93
C LEU A 274 67.75 41.39 -32.56
N LEU A 275 68.34 40.35 -33.14
CA LEU A 275 69.71 39.90 -32.87
C LEU A 275 70.63 40.17 -34.06
N SER A 276 71.74 40.87 -33.84
CA SER A 276 72.84 40.94 -34.80
C SER A 276 73.51 39.56 -34.98
N PRO A 277 74.23 39.31 -36.08
CA PRO A 277 74.99 38.07 -36.28
C PRO A 277 75.86 37.70 -35.06
N ASN A 278 75.79 36.44 -34.64
CA ASN A 278 76.47 35.86 -33.47
C ASN A 278 76.12 36.49 -32.10
N SER A 279 75.09 37.34 -32.03
CA SER A 279 74.57 37.85 -30.76
C SER A 279 73.51 36.90 -30.20
N SER A 280 73.36 36.90 -28.87
CA SER A 280 72.41 36.03 -28.16
C SER A 280 71.30 36.79 -27.46
N ASP A 281 70.12 36.18 -27.36
CA ASP A 281 69.03 36.61 -26.48
C ASP A 281 68.59 35.47 -25.55
N TYR A 282 67.95 35.85 -24.46
CA TYR A 282 67.34 34.95 -23.49
C TYR A 282 65.83 35.01 -23.58
N ILE A 283 65.22 33.93 -24.06
CA ILE A 283 63.76 33.82 -24.16
C ILE A 283 63.23 32.78 -23.17
N THR A 284 61.94 32.89 -22.89
CA THR A 284 61.18 31.93 -22.07
C THR A 284 59.99 31.44 -22.87
N ILE A 285 59.81 30.13 -22.94
CA ILE A 285 58.67 29.49 -23.62
C ILE A 285 57.79 28.81 -22.56
N THR A 286 56.49 29.07 -22.59
CA THR A 286 55.55 28.40 -21.69
C THR A 286 55.30 26.95 -22.14
N VAL A 287 55.65 25.98 -21.31
CA VAL A 287 55.52 24.53 -21.53
C VAL A 287 54.86 23.84 -20.32
N ALA A 288 54.95 22.51 -20.19
CA ALA A 288 54.58 21.80 -18.97
C ALA A 288 55.74 21.79 -17.96
N LYS A 289 55.45 21.59 -16.67
CA LYS A 289 56.48 21.49 -15.62
C LYS A 289 57.48 20.36 -15.89
N THR A 290 56.98 19.21 -16.34
CA THR A 290 57.76 18.09 -16.86
C THR A 290 57.18 17.64 -18.21
N TYR A 291 58.05 17.39 -19.19
CA TYR A 291 57.66 17.06 -20.56
C TYR A 291 58.68 16.16 -21.26
N VAL A 292 58.23 15.43 -22.28
CA VAL A 292 59.12 14.83 -23.28
C VAL A 292 59.25 15.79 -24.44
N LEU A 293 60.46 16.29 -24.67
CA LEU A 293 60.83 17.10 -25.83
C LEU A 293 61.10 16.20 -27.03
N HIS A 294 60.37 16.44 -28.12
CA HIS A 294 60.51 15.66 -29.36
C HIS A 294 61.39 16.38 -30.39
N LYS A 295 61.22 17.69 -30.53
CA LYS A 295 61.84 18.49 -31.60
C LYS A 295 61.93 19.96 -31.17
N ILE A 296 62.93 20.65 -31.71
CA ILE A 296 63.03 22.11 -31.66
C ILE A 296 63.00 22.61 -33.11
N GLU A 297 62.12 23.55 -33.39
CA GLU A 297 62.05 24.25 -34.67
C GLU A 297 62.55 25.68 -34.52
N THR A 298 63.34 26.13 -35.49
CA THR A 298 63.72 27.54 -35.65
C THR A 298 63.26 28.03 -37.00
N ASP A 299 62.81 29.28 -37.10
CA ASP A 299 62.42 29.89 -38.39
C ASP A 299 63.62 30.51 -39.14
N LYS A 300 64.74 30.69 -38.45
CA LYS A 300 66.02 31.19 -38.97
C LYS A 300 67.19 30.31 -38.51
N ALA A 301 68.39 30.58 -39.04
CA ALA A 301 69.61 29.94 -38.59
C ALA A 301 69.91 30.35 -37.14
N ALA A 302 69.95 29.40 -36.21
CA ALA A 302 70.16 29.69 -34.81
C ALA A 302 70.91 28.57 -34.07
N TRP A 303 71.57 28.93 -32.98
CA TRP A 303 71.97 27.98 -31.95
C TRP A 303 71.07 28.18 -30.74
N VAL A 304 70.27 27.17 -30.43
CA VAL A 304 69.30 27.18 -29.34
C VAL A 304 69.78 26.22 -28.26
N THR A 305 69.91 26.70 -27.03
CA THR A 305 70.15 25.87 -25.84
C THR A 305 68.98 26.01 -24.88
N LEU A 306 68.44 24.89 -24.42
CA LEU A 306 67.31 24.80 -23.48
C LEU A 306 67.81 24.38 -22.10
N TYR A 307 67.32 25.03 -21.05
CA TYR A 307 67.79 24.84 -19.67
C TYR A 307 66.66 24.47 -18.70
N THR A 308 67.03 23.78 -17.63
CA THR A 308 66.16 23.42 -16.50
C THR A 308 65.66 24.64 -15.72
N ASP A 309 66.51 25.66 -15.57
CA ASP A 309 66.25 26.83 -14.74
C ASP A 309 67.04 28.07 -15.22
N GLN A 310 66.67 29.24 -14.69
CA GLN A 310 67.31 30.50 -15.06
C GLN A 310 68.78 30.62 -14.57
N THR A 311 69.12 29.98 -13.46
CA THR A 311 70.48 30.01 -12.89
C THR A 311 71.45 29.26 -13.80
N SER A 312 71.06 28.05 -14.21
CA SER A 312 71.77 27.20 -15.17
C SER A 312 71.99 27.92 -16.51
N ARG A 313 70.96 28.57 -17.06
CA ARG A 313 71.10 29.40 -18.28
C ARG A 313 72.12 30.52 -18.09
N THR A 314 72.07 31.21 -16.96
CA THR A 314 72.97 32.34 -16.67
C THR A 314 74.42 31.87 -16.51
N ALA A 315 74.63 30.70 -15.89
CA ALA A 315 75.94 30.09 -15.76
C ALA A 315 76.55 29.66 -17.11
N ASP A 316 75.72 29.27 -18.08
CA ASP A 316 76.13 28.84 -19.42
C ASP A 316 76.26 29.98 -20.46
N ALA A 317 76.16 31.25 -20.02
CA ALA A 317 76.13 32.41 -20.90
C ALA A 317 77.31 32.46 -21.90
N ASN A 318 78.51 32.17 -21.41
CA ASN A 318 79.77 32.31 -22.15
C ASN A 318 80.25 31.02 -22.85
N ARG A 319 79.49 29.92 -22.77
CA ARG A 319 79.88 28.67 -23.46
C ARG A 319 79.83 28.89 -24.97
N ASN A 320 80.83 28.36 -25.68
CA ASN A 320 80.88 28.34 -27.15
C ASN A 320 80.12 27.13 -27.69
N GLU A 321 79.59 27.24 -28.91
CA GLU A 321 78.84 26.16 -29.58
C GLU A 321 79.64 24.89 -29.86
N THR A 322 80.98 24.97 -29.80
CA THR A 322 81.89 23.84 -30.00
C THR A 322 82.31 23.14 -28.71
N THR A 323 81.78 23.57 -27.56
CA THR A 323 82.14 23.03 -26.25
C THR A 323 80.93 22.33 -25.67
N ASP A 324 81.05 21.05 -25.36
CA ASP A 324 79.98 20.28 -24.75
C ASP A 324 79.58 20.86 -23.37
N PRO A 325 78.29 20.79 -23.00
CA PRO A 325 77.85 21.18 -21.67
C PRO A 325 78.44 20.27 -20.58
N LEU A 326 78.87 20.86 -19.46
CA LEU A 326 79.37 20.08 -18.33
C LEU A 326 78.24 19.23 -17.71
N PRO A 327 78.56 18.06 -17.12
CA PRO A 327 77.60 17.31 -16.31
C PRO A 327 77.02 18.21 -15.21
N GLY A 328 75.68 18.20 -15.06
CA GLY A 328 74.99 19.02 -14.07
C GLY A 328 74.87 20.51 -14.43
N SER A 329 75.15 20.91 -15.68
CA SER A 329 75.01 22.30 -16.17
C SER A 329 73.57 22.79 -16.31
N GLY A 330 72.58 21.91 -16.14
CA GLY A 330 71.16 22.21 -16.37
C GLY A 330 70.76 22.34 -17.83
N VAL A 331 71.63 21.98 -18.79
CA VAL A 331 71.26 21.91 -20.22
C VAL A 331 70.41 20.67 -20.48
N ILE A 332 69.20 20.87 -21.02
CA ILE A 332 68.26 19.80 -21.41
C ILE A 332 68.58 19.31 -22.83
N ALA A 333 68.72 20.25 -23.77
CA ALA A 333 69.01 19.98 -25.17
C ALA A 333 69.62 21.21 -25.83
N GLU A 334 70.40 20.99 -26.89
CA GLU A 334 70.84 22.06 -27.79
C GLU A 334 70.68 21.64 -29.25
N VAL A 335 70.36 22.61 -30.11
CA VAL A 335 70.27 22.42 -31.56
C VAL A 335 70.94 23.59 -32.28
N ILE A 336 71.61 23.28 -33.39
CA ILE A 336 72.20 24.28 -34.29
C ILE A 336 71.54 24.10 -35.65
N THR A 337 70.97 25.17 -36.19
CA THR A 337 70.31 25.19 -37.49
C THR A 337 70.96 26.22 -38.40
N THR A 338 70.99 25.93 -39.70
CA THR A 338 71.56 26.82 -40.73
C THR A 338 70.50 27.60 -41.50
N GLY A 339 69.24 27.56 -41.06
CA GLY A 339 68.07 28.19 -41.67
C GLY A 339 66.79 27.72 -40.98
N SER A 340 65.63 28.01 -41.57
CA SER A 340 64.35 27.47 -41.06
C SER A 340 64.36 25.94 -41.08
N THR A 341 64.26 25.29 -39.93
CA THR A 341 64.35 23.82 -39.83
C THR A 341 63.72 23.30 -38.54
N VAL A 342 63.08 22.14 -38.63
CA VAL A 342 62.65 21.33 -37.48
C VAL A 342 63.71 20.28 -37.15
N GLN A 343 64.51 20.53 -36.11
CA GLN A 343 65.50 19.57 -35.64
C GLN A 343 64.86 18.52 -34.72
N LYS A 344 64.94 17.26 -35.12
CA LYS A 344 64.45 16.12 -34.32
C LYS A 344 65.45 15.79 -33.21
N ILE A 345 64.92 15.39 -32.05
CA ILE A 345 65.70 14.87 -30.92
C ILE A 345 65.32 13.39 -30.75
N THR A 346 66.30 12.51 -30.92
CA THR A 346 66.10 11.05 -30.91
C THR A 346 67.14 10.34 -30.05
N PRO A 347 66.74 9.59 -29.00
CA PRO A 347 65.37 9.50 -28.46
C PRO A 347 64.87 10.86 -27.95
N GLY A 348 63.56 11.01 -27.76
CA GLY A 348 63.03 12.22 -27.14
C GLY A 348 63.63 12.39 -25.74
N THR A 349 63.95 13.63 -25.36
CA THR A 349 64.59 13.93 -24.07
C THR A 349 63.55 14.42 -23.08
N ILE A 350 63.65 14.00 -21.82
CA ILE A 350 62.79 14.53 -20.75
C ILE A 350 63.36 15.88 -20.32
N GLY A 351 62.54 16.93 -20.40
CA GLY A 351 62.81 18.23 -19.82
C GLY A 351 61.92 18.48 -18.61
N TRP A 352 62.41 19.25 -17.66
CA TRP A 352 61.64 19.73 -16.52
C TRP A 352 62.08 21.14 -16.14
N ASN A 353 61.22 21.86 -15.45
CA ASN A 353 61.55 23.14 -14.81
C ASN A 353 62.07 22.89 -13.39
N ASP A 354 63.27 23.39 -13.10
CA ASP A 354 63.97 23.22 -11.82
C ASP A 354 64.03 24.54 -11.02
N ASP A 355 63.06 25.43 -11.22
CA ASP A 355 62.91 26.60 -10.37
C ASP A 355 62.55 26.19 -8.94
N GLY A 356 62.87 27.03 -7.94
CA GLY A 356 62.56 26.73 -6.54
C GLY A 356 61.08 26.40 -6.27
N THR A 357 60.17 26.94 -7.10
CA THR A 357 58.81 26.43 -7.27
C THR A 357 58.64 26.06 -8.75
N PRO A 358 58.50 24.76 -9.10
CA PRO A 358 58.38 24.33 -10.49
C PRO A 358 57.26 25.06 -11.23
N SER A 359 57.64 25.75 -12.30
CA SER A 359 56.79 26.58 -13.13
C SER A 359 56.62 25.99 -14.53
N SER A 360 55.75 26.58 -15.34
CA SER A 360 55.59 26.24 -16.75
C SER A 360 56.64 26.90 -17.66
N ASN A 361 57.76 27.37 -17.12
CA ASN A 361 58.78 28.08 -17.90
C ASN A 361 59.85 27.12 -18.43
N ALA A 362 60.09 27.14 -19.74
CA ALA A 362 61.31 26.64 -20.36
C ALA A 362 62.24 27.83 -20.64
N TYR A 363 63.47 27.79 -20.12
CA TYR A 363 64.45 28.86 -20.30
C TYR A 363 65.38 28.55 -21.46
N LEU A 364 65.56 29.50 -22.38
CA LEU A 364 66.40 29.30 -23.56
C LEU A 364 67.45 30.41 -23.71
N LYS A 365 68.60 30.04 -24.29
CA LYS A 365 69.56 30.95 -24.92
C LYS A 365 69.49 30.71 -26.43
N VAL A 366 69.32 31.77 -27.20
CA VAL A 366 69.22 31.72 -28.65
C VAL A 366 70.28 32.62 -29.25
N VAL A 367 71.15 32.09 -30.10
CA VAL A 367 72.19 32.84 -30.81
C VAL A 367 71.84 32.91 -32.29
N ASN A 368 71.91 34.11 -32.87
CA ASN A 368 71.71 34.29 -34.31
C ASN A 368 72.89 33.73 -35.10
N LYS A 369 72.63 32.74 -35.96
CA LYS A 369 73.62 32.10 -36.82
C LYS A 369 73.49 32.50 -38.29
N ASP A 370 72.63 33.46 -38.61
CA ASP A 370 72.68 34.12 -39.92
C ASP A 370 74.00 34.91 -40.02
N PRO A 371 74.81 34.68 -41.07
CA PRO A 371 76.14 35.29 -41.19
C PRO A 371 76.09 36.78 -41.57
N SER A 372 74.93 37.33 -41.92
CA SER A 372 74.83 38.63 -42.59
C SER A 372 73.68 39.52 -42.11
N ASN A 373 72.60 38.93 -41.58
CA ASN A 373 71.38 39.66 -41.27
C ASN A 373 71.11 39.75 -39.77
N ASN A 374 70.52 40.87 -39.36
CA ASN A 374 69.91 40.99 -38.05
C ASN A 374 68.54 40.29 -38.10
N GLU A 375 68.31 39.34 -37.20
CA GLU A 375 67.13 38.47 -37.25
C GLU A 375 66.35 38.52 -35.93
N VAL A 376 65.03 38.46 -36.03
CA VAL A 376 64.15 38.04 -34.94
C VAL A 376 63.91 36.55 -35.16
N ILE A 377 64.26 35.73 -34.17
CA ILE A 377 64.25 34.28 -34.32
C ILE A 377 63.11 33.71 -33.48
N ARG A 378 62.19 33.01 -34.13
CA ARG A 378 61.16 32.21 -33.47
C ARG A 378 61.71 30.82 -33.17
N VAL A 379 61.60 30.40 -31.92
CA VAL A 379 61.87 29.03 -31.50
C VAL A 379 60.57 28.37 -31.08
N THR A 380 60.27 27.20 -31.66
CA THR A 380 59.10 26.37 -31.31
C THR A 380 59.56 25.05 -30.71
N LEU A 381 59.05 24.72 -29.51
CA LEU A 381 59.27 23.44 -28.85
C LEU A 381 58.07 22.51 -29.12
N HIS A 382 58.33 21.28 -29.56
CA HIS A 382 57.30 20.25 -29.69
C HIS A 382 57.44 19.22 -28.58
N TYR A 383 56.42 19.07 -27.73
CA TYR A 383 56.51 18.26 -26.51
C TYR A 383 55.18 17.57 -26.16
N VAL A 384 55.22 16.67 -25.18
CA VAL A 384 54.04 16.15 -24.48
C VAL A 384 54.25 16.29 -22.98
N ALA A 385 53.24 16.78 -22.26
CA ALA A 385 53.29 16.92 -20.81
C ALA A 385 53.30 15.55 -20.13
N LEU A 386 54.08 15.41 -19.06
CA LEU A 386 54.12 14.21 -18.22
C LEU A 386 53.39 14.38 -16.89
N GLU A 387 53.01 15.61 -16.54
CA GLU A 387 52.23 15.94 -15.34
C GLU A 387 51.26 17.09 -15.62
N ALA A 388 50.20 17.18 -14.80
CA ALA A 388 49.11 18.15 -14.90
C ALA A 388 49.14 19.16 -13.74
#